data_AF-K2PVC3-F1
#
_entry.id   AF-K2PVC3-F1
#
_cell.length_a   1.000
_cell.length_b   1.000
_cell.length_c   1.000
_cell.angle_alpha   90.00
_cell.angle_beta   90.00
_cell.angle_gamma   90.00
#
_symmetry.space_group_name_H-M   'P 1'
#
loop_
_entity.id
_entity.type
_entity.pdbx_description
1 polymer ?
#
loop_
_entity_poly.entity_id
_entity_poly.type
_entity_poly.pdbx_seq_one_letter_code
_entity_poly.pdbx_strand_id
1 'polypeptide(L)'
;MVTRERSHKILFSFLIFVLFLNLAQSLLTDIIFDEAYYWYYAQNLSWGYFDHPPLVAFLVNIGLSLFDGELGVRFMAPFLYCANVLLLWLLIDSEKKHRFVWLFIAFVSSVGLLTAYGFMMVPDTTLITCALVFLWGYKRFLIKEDVISIIATGAGMALVMYAKYHGILIIGFAILSNLALLKNGKFWFAILLALLLFTPHLYWLYEMDFVSLKYHLYGRVNSSWKPRYTLEYPLHCLAVAGLCAPLMYWALYALSSKDKFDKALKFICYGIIIFFFISSFNRGTQAQWVVLAVIPLIIFALRYAYIHAKYRKWLMGISLFSAVVILFLRFALIFPSISPIEYEAFGNKEWVAQLKSEVGDRPVVFHNSYRDASMYAFYSGSTVFSSNDIIARQNQFDIDSSEFKVRNKEVAYISGTMEYKLDSVIKLIRPFGNHYMRGHIIDTFTSYRKMELDIDKDQFQTEIPRNFTAELSNPYSDSINVSKLKFEGVSMNSHKAIIKIYPLTMDLAKDTYIGSNQRIKLNFKIPDTVELPESSKFRAGILEYGVHPGFQGEIIEIED
;
A
#
# COMPACT_ATOMS: atom_id res chain seq x y z
N MET A 1 -30.77 -25.42 23.57
CA MET A 1 -29.92 -24.22 23.81
C MET A 1 -28.48 -24.63 23.58
N VAL A 2 -27.67 -23.87 22.83
CA VAL A 2 -26.26 -24.24 22.60
C VAL A 2 -25.48 -24.04 23.91
N THR A 3 -24.87 -25.11 24.44
CA THR A 3 -24.00 -25.03 25.63
C THR A 3 -22.68 -24.34 25.28
N ARG A 4 -21.94 -23.84 26.29
CA ARG A 4 -20.63 -23.20 26.08
C ARG A 4 -19.64 -24.14 25.36
N GLU A 5 -19.57 -25.39 25.79
CA GLU A 5 -18.71 -26.40 25.15
C GLU A 5 -19.12 -26.64 23.68
N ARG A 6 -20.42 -26.83 23.42
CA ARG A 6 -20.92 -27.00 22.04
C ARG A 6 -20.67 -25.76 21.19
N SER A 7 -20.77 -24.57 21.76
CA SER A 7 -20.45 -23.31 21.07
C SER A 7 -18.99 -23.24 20.66
N HIS A 8 -18.06 -23.67 21.51
CA HIS A 8 -16.64 -23.74 21.14
C HIS A 8 -16.41 -24.75 20.01
N LYS A 9 -17.01 -25.95 20.09
CA LYS A 9 -16.92 -26.95 19.02
C LYS A 9 -17.42 -26.40 17.68
N ILE A 10 -18.58 -25.72 17.67
CA ILE A 10 -19.13 -25.07 16.46
C ILE A 10 -18.16 -24.01 15.92
N LEU A 11 -17.62 -23.16 16.78
CA LEU A 11 -16.67 -22.12 16.37
C LEU A 11 -15.39 -22.73 15.77
N PHE A 12 -14.80 -23.74 16.42
CA PHE A 12 -13.62 -24.42 15.90
C PHE A 12 -13.88 -25.12 14.57
N SER A 13 -15.03 -25.80 14.41
CA SER A 13 -15.41 -26.39 13.13
C SER A 13 -15.57 -25.32 12.04
N PHE A 14 -16.14 -24.16 12.37
CA PHE A 14 -16.21 -23.04 11.43
C PHE A 14 -14.82 -22.51 11.05
N LEU A 15 -13.92 -22.35 12.02
CA LEU A 15 -12.54 -21.90 11.76
C LEU A 15 -11.80 -22.86 10.83
N ILE A 16 -11.93 -24.17 11.06
CA ILE A 16 -11.34 -25.19 10.17
C ILE A 16 -11.96 -25.10 8.77
N PHE A 17 -13.28 -25.02 8.68
CA PHE A 17 -13.98 -24.91 7.40
C PHE A 17 -13.54 -23.67 6.62
N VAL A 18 -13.52 -22.49 7.25
CA VAL A 18 -13.18 -21.24 6.58
C VAL A 18 -11.68 -21.15 6.25
N LEU A 19 -10.81 -21.79 7.05
CA LEU A 19 -9.40 -21.94 6.73
C LEU A 19 -9.23 -22.67 5.39
N PHE A 20 -9.84 -23.85 5.24
CA PHE A 20 -9.75 -24.61 3.99
C PHE A 20 -10.45 -23.92 2.82
N LEU A 21 -11.59 -23.27 3.04
CA LEU A 21 -12.27 -22.49 2.02
C LEU A 21 -11.38 -21.34 1.51
N ASN A 22 -10.68 -20.64 2.41
CA ASN A 22 -9.77 -19.56 2.04
C ASN A 22 -8.50 -20.09 1.38
N LEU A 23 -7.91 -21.20 1.84
CA LEU A 23 -6.79 -21.86 1.17
C LEU A 23 -7.15 -22.28 -0.26
N ALA A 24 -8.34 -22.85 -0.45
CA ALA A 24 -8.84 -23.21 -1.78
C ALA A 24 -8.98 -21.97 -2.67
N GLN A 25 -9.53 -20.86 -2.14
CA GLN A 25 -9.60 -19.60 -2.89
C GLN A 25 -8.21 -19.07 -3.25
N SER A 26 -7.27 -19.06 -2.30
CA SER A 26 -5.91 -18.58 -2.51
C SER A 26 -5.18 -19.34 -3.62
N LEU A 27 -5.47 -20.63 -3.78
CA LEU A 27 -4.93 -21.50 -4.83
C LEU A 27 -5.63 -21.30 -6.19
N LEU A 28 -6.94 -21.07 -6.20
CA LEU A 28 -7.76 -21.11 -7.42
C LEU A 28 -7.96 -19.75 -8.10
N THR A 29 -7.46 -18.66 -7.52
CA THR A 29 -7.53 -17.32 -8.13
C THR A 29 -6.15 -16.80 -8.45
N ASP A 30 -6.02 -16.14 -9.60
CA ASP A 30 -4.81 -15.43 -9.98
C ASP A 30 -4.52 -14.26 -9.01
N ILE A 31 -3.26 -13.83 -8.92
CA ILE A 31 -2.88 -12.68 -8.09
C ILE A 31 -3.31 -11.34 -8.70
N ILE A 32 -3.56 -10.37 -7.81
CA ILE A 32 -3.75 -8.97 -8.21
C ILE A 32 -2.41 -8.23 -8.30
N PHE A 33 -2.41 -7.04 -8.94
CA PHE A 33 -1.19 -6.25 -9.10
C PHE A 33 -0.50 -5.87 -7.79
N ASP A 34 -1.27 -5.53 -6.75
CA ASP A 34 -0.72 -5.20 -5.45
C ASP A 34 -0.01 -6.42 -4.82
N GLU A 35 -0.59 -7.62 -4.95
CA GLU A 35 0.01 -8.87 -4.49
C GLU A 35 1.30 -9.20 -5.27
N ALA A 36 1.32 -8.96 -6.58
CA ALA A 36 2.54 -9.13 -7.38
C ALA A 36 3.66 -8.20 -6.89
N TYR A 37 3.30 -6.97 -6.51
CA TYR A 37 4.26 -6.01 -5.98
C TYR A 37 4.75 -6.36 -4.56
N TYR A 38 3.88 -6.89 -3.71
CA TYR A 38 4.31 -7.41 -2.39
C TYR A 38 5.08 -8.73 -2.49
N TRP A 39 4.82 -9.55 -3.52
CA TRP A 39 5.67 -10.66 -3.89
C TRP A 39 7.07 -10.18 -4.30
N TYR A 40 7.16 -9.08 -5.06
CA TYR A 40 8.43 -8.48 -5.44
C TYR A 40 9.23 -8.01 -4.19
N TYR A 41 8.55 -7.40 -3.21
CA TYR A 41 9.16 -7.06 -1.91
C TYR A 41 9.70 -8.30 -1.19
N ALA A 42 8.95 -9.39 -1.19
CA ALA A 42 9.28 -10.63 -0.50
C ALA A 42 10.50 -11.37 -1.08
N GLN A 43 10.95 -11.01 -2.30
CA GLN A 43 12.16 -11.59 -2.90
C GLN A 43 13.44 -11.13 -2.18
N ASN A 44 13.43 -9.92 -1.62
CA ASN A 44 14.56 -9.36 -0.87
C ASN A 44 14.01 -8.73 0.42
N LEU A 45 13.96 -9.54 1.48
CA LEU A 45 13.46 -9.08 2.77
C LEU A 45 14.29 -7.91 3.30
N SER A 46 13.58 -6.85 3.65
CA SER A 46 14.13 -5.62 4.20
C SER A 46 13.31 -5.19 5.41
N TRP A 47 13.86 -4.33 6.25
CA TRP A 47 13.13 -3.76 7.39
C TRP A 47 12.13 -2.68 6.98
N GLY A 48 12.03 -2.34 5.70
CA GLY A 48 10.99 -1.49 5.11
C GLY A 48 11.07 -1.47 3.59
N TYR A 49 10.04 -0.90 2.98
CA TYR A 49 9.89 -0.73 1.53
C TYR A 49 9.35 0.65 1.22
N PHE A 50 9.44 1.08 -0.05
CA PHE A 50 9.17 2.45 -0.48
C PHE A 50 7.90 3.04 0.13
N ASP A 51 6.77 2.32 0.14
CA ASP A 51 5.50 2.83 0.64
C ASP A 51 4.91 2.08 1.85
N HIS A 52 5.53 1.00 2.30
CA HIS A 52 5.00 0.19 3.40
C HIS A 52 6.10 -0.33 4.33
N PRO A 53 5.79 -0.51 5.63
CA PRO A 53 6.63 -1.30 6.53
C PRO A 53 6.59 -2.80 6.15
N PRO A 54 7.49 -3.63 6.73
CA PRO A 54 7.90 -4.90 6.12
C PRO A 54 6.95 -6.09 6.33
N LEU A 55 5.92 -5.97 7.18
CA LEU A 55 5.19 -7.16 7.66
C LEU A 55 4.50 -7.94 6.55
N VAL A 56 3.92 -7.25 5.55
CA VAL A 56 3.26 -7.94 4.42
C VAL A 56 4.27 -8.78 3.64
N ALA A 57 5.44 -8.22 3.30
CA ALA A 57 6.47 -8.92 2.55
C ALA A 57 7.07 -10.08 3.34
N PHE A 58 7.25 -9.90 4.66
CA PHE A 58 7.70 -10.97 5.55
C PHE A 58 6.75 -12.16 5.57
N LEU A 59 5.43 -11.92 5.65
CA LEU A 59 4.43 -12.99 5.66
C LEU A 59 4.28 -13.65 4.28
N VAL A 60 4.40 -12.87 3.19
CA VAL A 60 4.48 -13.42 1.82
C VAL A 60 5.71 -14.33 1.70
N ASN A 61 6.88 -13.91 2.19
CA ASN A 61 8.10 -14.71 2.14
C ASN A 61 7.98 -16.03 2.92
N ILE A 62 7.35 -16.02 4.11
CA ILE A 62 7.04 -17.26 4.84
C ILE A 62 6.20 -18.20 3.98
N GLY A 63 5.17 -17.69 3.30
CA GLY A 63 4.35 -18.50 2.41
C GLY A 63 5.13 -19.06 1.22
N LEU A 64 5.98 -18.23 0.59
CA LEU A 64 6.87 -18.65 -0.51
C LEU A 64 7.92 -19.70 -0.10
N SER A 65 8.30 -19.74 1.19
CA SER A 65 9.21 -20.79 1.69
C SER A 65 8.55 -22.17 1.79
N LEU A 66 7.21 -22.23 1.70
CA LEU A 66 6.41 -23.45 1.85
C LEU A 66 5.73 -23.89 0.56
N PHE A 67 5.28 -22.93 -0.26
CA PHE A 67 4.57 -23.16 -1.51
C PHE A 67 4.97 -22.14 -2.57
N ASP A 68 4.94 -22.55 -3.83
CA ASP A 68 5.12 -21.64 -4.96
C ASP A 68 3.80 -20.98 -5.41
N GLY A 69 3.91 -20.06 -6.37
CA GLY A 69 2.76 -19.47 -7.05
C GLY A 69 1.83 -18.66 -6.13
N GLU A 70 0.54 -18.66 -6.48
CA GLU A 70 -0.50 -17.86 -5.84
C GLU A 70 -0.74 -18.29 -4.39
N LEU A 71 -0.67 -19.60 -4.13
CA LEU A 71 -0.78 -20.15 -2.79
C LEU A 71 0.38 -19.69 -1.92
N GLY A 72 1.62 -19.69 -2.44
CA GLY A 72 2.79 -19.17 -1.74
C GLY A 72 2.60 -17.72 -1.29
N VAL A 73 2.11 -16.85 -2.17
CA VAL A 73 1.89 -15.43 -1.85
C VAL A 73 0.85 -15.24 -0.74
N ARG A 74 -0.20 -16.06 -0.74
CA ARG A 74 -1.38 -15.87 0.11
C ARG A 74 -1.45 -16.80 1.32
N PHE A 75 -0.53 -17.74 1.47
CA PHE A 75 -0.60 -18.84 2.43
C PHE A 75 -0.93 -18.38 3.86
N MET A 76 -0.35 -17.27 4.30
CA MET A 76 -0.56 -16.74 5.66
C MET A 76 -1.92 -16.03 5.86
N ALA A 77 -2.58 -15.54 4.80
CA ALA A 77 -3.83 -14.78 4.92
C ALA A 77 -5.00 -15.59 5.54
N PRO A 78 -5.25 -16.86 5.14
CA PRO A 78 -6.25 -17.71 5.78
C PRO A 78 -6.06 -17.88 7.29
N PHE A 79 -4.83 -18.01 7.76
CA PHE A 79 -4.51 -18.15 9.19
C PHE A 79 -4.74 -16.85 9.95
N LEU A 80 -4.33 -15.71 9.37
CA LEU A 80 -4.62 -14.39 9.93
C LEU A 80 -6.12 -14.14 10.05
N TYR A 81 -6.92 -14.56 9.07
CA TYR A 81 -8.38 -14.47 9.16
C TYR A 81 -8.96 -15.32 10.28
N CYS A 82 -8.47 -16.55 10.47
CA CYS A 82 -8.88 -17.38 11.59
C CYS A 82 -8.52 -16.73 12.94
N ALA A 83 -7.32 -16.13 13.02
CA ALA A 83 -6.91 -15.35 14.19
C ALA A 83 -7.83 -14.14 14.41
N ASN A 84 -8.24 -13.44 13.35
CA ASN A 84 -9.18 -12.31 13.43
C ASN A 84 -10.52 -12.72 14.00
N VAL A 85 -11.12 -13.80 13.48
CA VAL A 85 -12.39 -14.33 13.98
C VAL A 85 -12.26 -14.74 15.45
N LEU A 86 -11.17 -15.41 15.83
CA LEU A 86 -10.95 -15.83 17.21
C LEU A 86 -10.76 -14.63 18.15
N LEU A 87 -9.94 -13.65 17.78
CA LEU A 87 -9.70 -12.45 18.58
C LEU A 87 -10.98 -11.61 18.73
N LEU A 88 -11.77 -11.45 17.67
CA LEU A 88 -13.10 -10.83 17.75
C LEU A 88 -14.00 -11.57 18.75
N TRP A 89 -14.04 -12.90 18.68
CA TRP A 89 -14.80 -13.72 19.63
C TRP A 89 -14.35 -13.51 21.08
N LEU A 90 -13.05 -13.37 21.32
CA LEU A 90 -12.47 -13.12 22.65
C LEU A 90 -12.77 -11.70 23.16
N LEU A 91 -12.74 -10.69 22.29
CA LEU A 91 -13.01 -9.29 22.65
C LEU A 91 -14.49 -9.02 22.98
N ILE A 92 -15.41 -9.85 22.47
CA ILE A 92 -16.84 -9.78 22.79
C ILE A 92 -17.09 -10.29 24.21
N ASP A 93 -17.38 -9.36 25.12
CA ASP A 93 -17.63 -9.61 26.53
C ASP A 93 -19.13 -9.85 26.79
N SER A 94 -19.59 -11.08 26.54
CA SER A 94 -20.95 -11.50 26.85
C SER A 94 -21.10 -13.01 26.83
N GLU A 95 -21.58 -13.60 27.93
CA GLU A 95 -21.92 -15.04 27.99
C GLU A 95 -22.99 -15.44 26.96
N LYS A 96 -23.85 -14.50 26.55
CA LYS A 96 -24.87 -14.74 25.52
C LYS A 96 -24.28 -15.10 24.16
N LYS A 97 -23.00 -14.77 23.89
CA LYS A 97 -22.35 -15.11 22.61
C LYS A 97 -22.37 -16.62 22.34
N HIS A 98 -22.25 -17.44 23.39
CA HIS A 98 -22.27 -18.90 23.27
C HIS A 98 -23.63 -19.41 22.76
N ARG A 99 -24.72 -18.85 23.28
CA ARG A 99 -26.08 -19.16 22.83
C ARG A 99 -26.30 -18.76 21.37
N PHE A 100 -25.67 -17.69 20.91
CA PHE A 100 -25.86 -17.09 19.60
C PHE A 100 -24.63 -17.26 18.68
N VAL A 101 -23.88 -18.35 18.82
CA VAL A 101 -22.66 -18.61 18.01
C VAL A 101 -22.95 -18.59 16.50
N TRP A 102 -24.11 -19.07 16.05
CA TRP A 102 -24.50 -19.02 14.64
C TRP A 102 -24.74 -17.60 14.12
N LEU A 103 -25.21 -16.68 14.98
CA LEU A 103 -25.32 -15.26 14.62
C LEU A 103 -23.93 -14.65 14.44
N PHE A 104 -23.01 -14.97 15.34
CA PHE A 104 -21.62 -14.52 15.22
C PHE A 104 -21.01 -15.00 13.90
N ILE A 105 -21.12 -16.29 13.59
CA ILE A 105 -20.60 -16.89 12.36
C ILE A 105 -21.20 -16.24 11.12
N ALA A 106 -22.54 -16.19 11.03
CA ALA A 106 -23.22 -15.58 9.88
C ALA A 106 -22.78 -14.11 9.69
N PHE A 107 -22.67 -13.36 10.79
CA PHE A 107 -22.31 -11.96 10.74
C PHE A 107 -20.85 -11.72 10.33
N VAL A 108 -19.87 -12.41 10.91
CA VAL A 108 -18.46 -12.24 10.48
C VAL A 108 -18.23 -12.69 9.03
N SER A 109 -19.01 -13.66 8.54
CA SER A 109 -19.02 -14.08 7.12
C SER A 109 -19.73 -13.11 6.19
N SER A 110 -20.46 -12.12 6.72
CA SER A 110 -21.20 -11.11 5.95
C SER A 110 -20.39 -9.83 5.68
N VAL A 111 -19.28 -9.64 6.38
CA VAL A 111 -18.44 -8.44 6.25
C VAL A 111 -17.46 -8.65 5.08
N GLY A 112 -17.85 -8.18 3.90
CA GLY A 112 -17.18 -8.46 2.62
C GLY A 112 -15.66 -8.25 2.63
N LEU A 113 -15.19 -7.06 3.04
CA LEU A 113 -13.74 -6.80 3.09
C LEU A 113 -13.00 -7.71 4.06
N LEU A 114 -13.57 -7.98 5.24
CA LEU A 114 -12.97 -8.90 6.20
C LEU A 114 -12.81 -10.30 5.60
N THR A 115 -13.82 -10.77 4.85
CA THR A 115 -13.76 -12.07 4.15
C THR A 115 -12.80 -12.07 2.95
N ALA A 116 -12.68 -10.96 2.21
CA ALA A 116 -11.75 -10.82 1.09
C ALA A 116 -10.29 -10.87 1.56
N TYR A 117 -9.98 -10.17 2.66
CA TYR A 117 -8.68 -10.28 3.33
C TYR A 117 -8.43 -11.65 3.97
N GLY A 118 -9.40 -12.57 3.91
CA GLY A 118 -9.20 -13.96 4.31
C GLY A 118 -8.41 -14.80 3.33
N PHE A 119 -8.30 -14.36 2.08
CA PHE A 119 -7.53 -15.07 1.05
C PHE A 119 -6.61 -14.18 0.23
N MET A 120 -6.75 -12.84 0.32
CA MET A 120 -5.83 -11.87 -0.28
C MET A 120 -4.72 -11.46 0.69
N MET A 121 -3.51 -11.28 0.19
CA MET A 121 -2.36 -10.81 0.98
C MET A 121 -1.96 -9.38 0.64
N VAL A 122 -2.52 -8.43 1.39
CA VAL A 122 -2.22 -7.00 1.30
C VAL A 122 -1.96 -6.43 2.69
N PRO A 123 -1.40 -5.21 2.84
CA PRO A 123 -1.11 -4.62 4.14
C PRO A 123 -2.31 -4.61 5.10
N ASP A 124 -3.52 -4.37 4.58
CA ASP A 124 -4.74 -4.34 5.39
C ASP A 124 -5.10 -5.72 6.00
N THR A 125 -4.75 -6.83 5.34
CA THR A 125 -4.88 -8.19 5.88
C THR A 125 -4.10 -8.36 7.18
N THR A 126 -2.86 -7.85 7.21
CA THR A 126 -2.00 -7.90 8.40
C THR A 126 -2.45 -6.91 9.47
N LEU A 127 -2.86 -5.70 9.04
CA LEU A 127 -3.23 -4.59 9.91
C LEU A 127 -4.41 -4.91 10.82
N ILE A 128 -5.46 -5.57 10.30
CA ILE A 128 -6.62 -5.97 11.11
C ILE A 128 -6.20 -6.91 12.24
N THR A 129 -5.35 -7.89 11.94
CA THR A 129 -4.87 -8.88 12.92
C THR A 129 -4.03 -8.21 13.99
N CYS A 130 -3.07 -7.37 13.60
CA CYS A 130 -2.24 -6.62 14.52
C CYS A 130 -3.08 -5.68 15.41
N ALA A 131 -4.09 -5.02 14.84
CA ALA A 131 -5.02 -4.17 15.57
C ALA A 131 -5.84 -4.95 16.60
N LEU A 132 -6.30 -6.15 16.26
CA LEU A 132 -7.02 -7.02 17.20
C LEU A 132 -6.12 -7.53 18.34
N VAL A 133 -4.86 -7.86 18.04
CA VAL A 133 -3.85 -8.20 19.06
C VAL A 133 -3.60 -7.01 19.99
N PHE A 134 -3.40 -5.81 19.43
CA PHE A 134 -3.28 -4.57 20.20
C PHE A 134 -4.49 -4.33 21.10
N LEU A 135 -5.72 -4.43 20.56
CA LEU A 135 -6.95 -4.22 21.33
C LEU A 135 -7.12 -5.27 22.44
N TRP A 136 -6.71 -6.51 22.20
CA TRP A 136 -6.72 -7.55 23.22
C TRP A 136 -5.72 -7.24 24.35
N GLY A 137 -4.50 -6.86 24.01
CA GLY A 137 -3.48 -6.42 24.96
C GLY A 137 -3.93 -5.19 25.75
N TYR A 138 -4.47 -4.19 25.07
CA TYR A 138 -4.98 -2.96 25.66
C TYR A 138 -6.17 -3.22 26.60
N LYS A 139 -7.14 -4.06 26.21
CA LYS A 139 -8.23 -4.47 27.11
C LYS A 139 -7.69 -5.12 28.37
N ARG A 140 -6.72 -6.03 28.23
CA ARG A 140 -6.09 -6.70 29.37
C ARG A 140 -5.37 -5.69 30.26
N PHE A 141 -4.64 -4.75 29.67
CA PHE A 141 -3.93 -3.68 30.38
C PHE A 141 -4.87 -2.85 31.24
N LEU A 142 -6.03 -2.44 30.69
CA LEU A 142 -7.04 -1.69 31.44
C LEU A 142 -7.63 -2.44 32.65
N ILE A 143 -7.50 -3.78 32.70
CA ILE A 143 -8.08 -4.62 33.76
C ILE A 143 -7.01 -5.09 34.77
N LYS A 144 -5.85 -5.52 34.28
CA LYS A 144 -4.86 -6.24 35.11
C LYS A 144 -3.56 -5.49 35.35
N GLU A 145 -3.13 -4.64 34.41
CA GLU A 145 -1.82 -3.96 34.47
C GLU A 145 -0.64 -4.88 34.84
N ASP A 146 -0.66 -6.13 34.37
CA ASP A 146 0.38 -7.14 34.61
C ASP A 146 1.44 -7.16 33.50
N VAL A 147 2.54 -7.90 33.70
CA VAL A 147 3.65 -7.99 32.72
C VAL A 147 3.14 -8.45 31.35
N ILE A 148 2.23 -9.42 31.30
CA ILE A 148 1.61 -9.88 30.06
C ILE A 148 0.86 -8.74 29.36
N SER A 149 0.17 -7.89 30.12
CA SER A 149 -0.52 -6.72 29.56
C SER A 149 0.45 -5.71 28.96
N ILE A 150 1.59 -5.46 29.61
CA ILE A 150 2.64 -4.57 29.10
C ILE A 150 3.20 -5.12 27.79
N ILE A 151 3.58 -6.41 27.78
CA ILE A 151 4.14 -7.07 26.60
C ILE A 151 3.14 -7.10 25.45
N ALA A 152 1.91 -7.55 25.70
CA ALA A 152 0.88 -7.65 24.66
C ALA A 152 0.49 -6.28 24.09
N THR A 153 0.43 -5.24 24.93
CA THR A 153 0.14 -3.87 24.48
C THR A 153 1.30 -3.30 23.67
N GLY A 154 2.53 -3.40 24.18
CA GLY A 154 3.72 -2.87 23.49
C GLY A 154 4.02 -3.60 22.18
N ALA A 155 4.00 -4.94 22.19
CA ALA A 155 4.13 -5.74 20.97
C ALA A 155 2.98 -5.47 19.99
N GLY A 156 1.75 -5.32 20.47
CA GLY A 156 0.60 -4.95 19.65
C GLY A 156 0.79 -3.58 18.97
N MET A 157 1.28 -2.58 19.68
CA MET A 157 1.60 -1.26 19.11
C MET A 157 2.66 -1.37 18.01
N ALA A 158 3.75 -2.09 18.26
CA ALA A 158 4.80 -2.31 17.27
C ALA A 158 4.28 -3.04 16.03
N LEU A 159 3.53 -4.14 16.21
CA LEU A 159 2.95 -4.93 15.13
C LEU A 159 2.01 -4.10 14.25
N VAL A 160 1.18 -3.24 14.86
CA VAL A 160 0.29 -2.34 14.12
C VAL A 160 1.10 -1.38 13.23
N MET A 161 2.21 -0.84 13.74
CA MET A 161 3.09 0.03 12.97
C MET A 161 3.86 -0.73 11.89
N TYR A 162 4.25 -1.98 12.15
CA TYR A 162 4.86 -2.88 11.16
C TYR A 162 3.90 -3.29 10.02
N ALA A 163 2.60 -3.31 10.28
CA ALA A 163 1.59 -3.62 9.27
C ALA A 163 1.36 -2.46 8.30
N LYS A 164 1.14 -1.25 8.83
CA LYS A 164 0.84 -0.05 8.03
C LYS A 164 0.98 1.20 8.89
N TYR A 165 1.53 2.29 8.35
CA TYR A 165 1.66 3.57 9.09
C TYR A 165 0.32 4.13 9.59
N HIS A 166 -0.78 3.92 8.86
CA HIS A 166 -2.13 4.30 9.29
C HIS A 166 -2.58 3.62 10.60
N GLY A 167 -1.91 2.53 10.99
CA GLY A 167 -2.07 1.89 12.28
C GLY A 167 -1.86 2.84 13.46
N ILE A 168 -1.11 3.93 13.32
CA ILE A 168 -0.95 4.92 14.38
C ILE A 168 -2.29 5.49 14.87
N LEU A 169 -3.31 5.55 14.01
CA LEU A 169 -4.63 6.07 14.35
C LEU A 169 -5.31 5.25 15.45
N ILE A 170 -5.22 3.91 15.40
CA ILE A 170 -5.87 3.08 16.44
C ILE A 170 -5.18 3.25 17.80
N ILE A 171 -3.85 3.38 17.80
CA ILE A 171 -3.05 3.62 19.00
C ILE A 171 -3.39 5.01 19.57
N GLY A 172 -3.35 6.03 18.72
CA GLY A 172 -3.64 7.42 19.08
C GLY A 172 -5.04 7.59 19.66
N PHE A 173 -6.08 7.07 18.99
CA PHE A 173 -7.45 7.18 19.48
C PHE A 173 -7.72 6.33 20.73
N ALA A 174 -7.04 5.20 20.91
CA ALA A 174 -7.07 4.46 22.18
C ALA A 174 -6.51 5.32 23.33
N ILE A 175 -5.39 6.00 23.13
CA ILE A 175 -4.78 6.90 24.12
C ILE A 175 -5.68 8.12 24.39
N LEU A 176 -6.17 8.79 23.34
CA LEU A 176 -7.05 9.96 23.45
C LEU A 176 -8.35 9.64 24.20
N SER A 177 -8.84 8.39 24.13
CA SER A 177 -10.01 7.97 24.89
C SER A 177 -9.78 7.98 26.41
N ASN A 178 -8.52 7.87 26.85
CA ASN A 178 -8.12 7.72 28.25
C ASN A 178 -6.74 8.36 28.51
N LEU A 179 -6.68 9.70 28.52
CA LEU A 179 -5.44 10.46 28.75
C LEU A 179 -4.76 10.16 30.10
N ALA A 180 -5.46 9.57 31.07
CA ALA A 180 -4.87 9.12 32.32
C ALA A 180 -3.79 8.05 32.14
N LEU A 181 -3.75 7.34 31.00
CA LEU A 181 -2.68 6.40 30.64
C LEU A 181 -1.30 7.06 30.62
N LEU A 182 -1.23 8.34 30.23
CA LEU A 182 0.03 9.08 30.16
C LEU A 182 0.63 9.34 31.56
N LYS A 183 -0.15 9.17 32.62
CA LYS A 183 0.31 9.23 34.02
C LYS A 183 0.69 7.84 34.57
N ASN A 184 0.48 6.76 33.83
CA ASN A 184 0.76 5.39 34.28
C ASN A 184 2.16 4.93 33.81
N GLY A 185 3.09 4.71 34.75
CA GLY A 185 4.45 4.26 34.44
C GLY A 185 4.51 2.91 33.70
N LYS A 186 3.59 1.97 33.98
CA LYS A 186 3.51 0.69 33.26
C LYS A 186 3.12 0.85 31.80
N PHE A 187 2.34 1.88 31.48
CA PHE A 187 1.98 2.19 30.11
C PHE A 187 3.20 2.72 29.33
N TRP A 188 4.05 3.53 29.98
CA TRP A 188 5.32 3.96 29.39
C TRP A 188 6.29 2.81 29.12
N PHE A 189 6.31 1.76 29.96
CA PHE A 189 7.06 0.54 29.64
C PHE A 189 6.54 -0.18 28.39
N ALA A 190 5.22 -0.17 28.16
CA ALA A 190 4.65 -0.72 26.92
C ALA A 190 5.04 0.11 25.69
N ILE A 191 5.06 1.45 25.80
CA ILE A 191 5.53 2.34 24.74
C ILE A 191 7.02 2.12 24.45
N LEU A 192 7.85 2.05 25.49
CA LEU A 192 9.28 1.80 25.35
C LEU A 192 9.54 0.45 24.66
N LEU A 193 8.82 -0.60 25.07
CA LEU A 193 8.90 -1.89 24.40
C LEU A 193 8.47 -1.80 22.93
N ALA A 194 7.40 -1.07 22.62
CA ALA A 194 6.95 -0.88 21.25
C ALA A 194 8.02 -0.20 20.38
N LEU A 195 8.65 0.86 20.90
CA LEU A 195 9.74 1.56 20.21
C LEU A 195 10.96 0.67 20.04
N LEU A 196 11.34 -0.11 21.06
CA LEU A 196 12.45 -1.05 20.98
C LEU A 196 12.20 -2.11 19.89
N LEU A 197 10.99 -2.69 19.85
CA LEU A 197 10.62 -3.67 18.83
C LEU A 197 10.56 -3.07 17.43
N PHE A 198 10.15 -1.80 17.30
CA PHE A 198 10.04 -1.09 16.02
C PHE A 198 11.37 -0.46 15.55
N THR A 199 12.41 -0.49 16.38
CA THR A 199 13.71 0.14 16.11
C THR A 199 14.34 -0.30 14.79
N PRO A 200 14.31 -1.59 14.37
CA PRO A 200 14.87 -1.98 13.07
C PRO A 200 14.24 -1.24 11.88
N HIS A 201 12.93 -0.98 11.92
CA HIS A 201 12.27 -0.21 10.87
C HIS A 201 12.64 1.27 10.94
N LEU A 202 12.76 1.83 12.14
CA LEU A 202 13.21 3.22 12.32
C LEU A 202 14.62 3.44 11.79
N TYR A 203 15.51 2.47 12.03
CA TYR A 203 16.87 2.50 11.48
C TYR A 203 16.86 2.41 9.95
N TRP A 204 16.05 1.51 9.38
CA TRP A 204 15.90 1.43 7.93
C TRP A 204 15.36 2.72 7.30
N LEU A 205 14.39 3.37 7.96
CA LEU A 205 13.88 4.67 7.51
C LEU A 205 14.98 5.73 7.50
N TYR A 206 15.86 5.73 8.50
CA TYR A 206 17.01 6.65 8.55
C TYR A 206 17.99 6.40 7.39
N GLU A 207 18.36 5.15 7.14
CA GLU A 207 19.27 4.77 6.04
C GLU A 207 18.69 5.12 4.65
N MET A 208 17.37 5.06 4.50
CA MET A 208 16.66 5.42 3.26
C MET A 208 16.18 6.87 3.23
N ASP A 209 16.76 7.75 4.04
CA ASP A 209 16.45 9.19 4.11
C ASP A 209 14.93 9.47 4.21
N PHE A 210 14.28 8.65 5.03
CA PHE A 210 12.86 8.69 5.33
C PHE A 210 11.95 8.66 4.09
N VAL A 211 12.38 8.01 3.01
CA VAL A 211 11.67 8.00 1.72
C VAL A 211 10.18 7.69 1.83
N SER A 212 9.80 6.72 2.66
CA SER A 212 8.39 6.35 2.88
C SER A 212 7.58 7.44 3.58
N LEU A 213 8.17 8.10 4.58
CA LEU A 213 7.51 9.21 5.27
C LEU A 213 7.41 10.43 4.37
N LYS A 214 8.49 10.77 3.64
CA LYS A 214 8.49 11.82 2.63
C LYS A 214 7.40 11.56 1.60
N TYR A 215 7.26 10.33 1.11
CA TYR A 215 6.20 9.92 0.19
C TYR A 215 4.79 10.15 0.76
N HIS A 216 4.48 9.66 1.97
CA HIS A 216 3.13 9.76 2.56
C HIS A 216 2.75 11.18 2.99
N LEU A 217 3.72 11.98 3.46
CA LEU A 217 3.48 13.34 3.96
C LEU A 217 3.54 14.39 2.84
N TYR A 218 4.56 14.34 1.99
CA TYR A 218 4.88 15.41 1.04
C TYR A 218 4.90 14.94 -0.43
N GLY A 219 5.23 13.68 -0.71
CA GLY A 219 5.56 13.18 -2.04
C GLY A 219 4.35 12.86 -2.93
N ARG A 220 3.15 12.78 -2.36
CA ARG A 220 1.93 12.61 -3.16
C ARG A 220 1.57 13.91 -3.86
N VAL A 221 1.37 13.85 -5.17
CA VAL A 221 0.72 14.92 -5.93
C VAL A 221 -0.65 15.16 -5.30
N ASN A 222 -0.85 16.34 -4.72
CA ASN A 222 -2.13 16.70 -4.15
C ASN A 222 -2.99 17.20 -5.31
N SER A 223 -4.03 16.46 -5.68
CA SER A 223 -5.04 17.03 -6.58
C SER A 223 -5.75 18.16 -5.85
N SER A 224 -6.05 19.27 -6.53
CA SER A 224 -7.01 20.25 -6.01
C SER A 224 -8.27 19.54 -5.53
N TRP A 225 -8.82 19.99 -4.40
CA TRP A 225 -10.01 19.37 -3.82
C TRP A 225 -11.14 19.34 -4.85
N LYS A 226 -11.82 18.19 -4.93
CA LYS A 226 -13.03 18.01 -5.76
C LYS A 226 -14.18 17.65 -4.82
N PRO A 227 -15.38 18.27 -4.96
CA PRO A 227 -16.53 17.96 -4.11
C PRO A 227 -16.86 16.47 -3.99
N ARG A 228 -16.67 15.71 -5.08
CA ARG A 228 -16.87 14.25 -5.10
C ARG A 228 -16.09 13.50 -4.02
N TYR A 229 -14.88 13.95 -3.67
CA TYR A 229 -14.03 13.24 -2.70
C TYR A 229 -14.69 13.18 -1.32
N THR A 230 -15.35 14.27 -0.91
CA THR A 230 -16.07 14.34 0.36
C THR A 230 -17.46 13.71 0.26
N LEU A 231 -18.15 13.87 -0.88
CA LEU A 231 -19.49 13.31 -1.09
C LEU A 231 -19.50 11.78 -1.21
N GLU A 232 -18.44 11.17 -1.74
CA GLU A 232 -18.28 9.71 -1.85
C GLU A 232 -17.83 9.07 -0.52
N TYR A 233 -17.26 9.85 0.41
CA TYR A 233 -16.72 9.30 1.65
C TYR A 233 -17.73 8.55 2.53
N PRO A 234 -18.99 9.01 2.71
CA PRO A 234 -20.01 8.21 3.37
C PRO A 234 -20.24 6.84 2.70
N LEU A 235 -20.15 6.75 1.37
CA LEU A 235 -20.25 5.47 0.66
C LEU A 235 -19.07 4.56 0.98
N HIS A 236 -17.86 5.10 1.15
CA HIS A 236 -16.69 4.34 1.62
C HIS A 236 -16.91 3.74 3.01
N CYS A 237 -17.52 4.50 3.93
CA CYS A 237 -17.88 4.04 5.27
C CYS A 237 -18.98 2.96 5.25
N LEU A 238 -19.93 3.03 4.31
CA LEU A 238 -20.92 1.97 4.14
C LEU A 238 -20.32 0.72 3.48
N ALA A 239 -19.50 0.91 2.44
CA ALA A 239 -18.87 -0.18 1.70
C ALA A 239 -17.98 -1.05 2.60
N VAL A 240 -17.20 -0.44 3.49
CA VAL A 240 -16.30 -1.16 4.40
C VAL A 240 -17.06 -2.06 5.39
N ALA A 241 -18.26 -1.64 5.80
CA ALA A 241 -19.11 -2.35 6.74
C ALA A 241 -20.12 -3.29 6.05
N GLY A 242 -20.23 -3.23 4.72
CA GLY A 242 -21.11 -4.07 3.90
C GLY A 242 -22.60 -3.78 4.11
N LEU A 243 -23.45 -4.71 3.71
CA LEU A 243 -24.92 -4.54 3.78
C LEU A 243 -25.46 -4.40 5.22
N CYS A 244 -24.69 -4.83 6.21
CA CYS A 244 -25.01 -4.65 7.63
C CYS A 244 -24.67 -3.26 8.17
N ALA A 245 -24.09 -2.36 7.37
CA ALA A 245 -23.62 -1.04 7.82
C ALA A 245 -24.66 -0.25 8.64
N PRO A 246 -25.93 -0.10 8.22
CA PRO A 246 -26.91 0.67 9.00
C PRO A 246 -27.12 0.10 10.41
N LEU A 247 -27.17 -1.23 10.54
CA LEU A 247 -27.32 -1.91 11.83
C LEU A 247 -26.07 -1.73 12.69
N MET A 248 -24.89 -1.79 12.09
CA MET A 248 -23.60 -1.63 12.76
C MET A 248 -23.44 -0.24 13.37
N TYR A 249 -23.69 0.81 12.57
CA TYR A 249 -23.64 2.19 13.03
C TYR A 249 -24.73 2.49 14.07
N TRP A 250 -25.94 1.96 13.89
CA TRP A 250 -27.01 2.09 14.89
C TRP A 250 -26.61 1.49 16.24
N ALA A 251 -26.05 0.27 16.26
CA ALA A 251 -25.66 -0.37 17.52
C ALA A 251 -24.51 0.36 18.23
N LEU A 252 -23.55 0.91 17.48
CA LEU A 252 -22.47 1.73 18.04
C LEU A 252 -23.02 3.01 18.70
N TYR A 253 -23.99 3.66 18.05
CA TYR A 253 -24.67 4.83 18.60
C TYR A 253 -25.54 4.48 19.82
N ALA A 254 -26.39 3.46 19.71
CA ALA A 254 -27.44 3.14 20.68
C ALA A 254 -26.92 2.54 21.99
N LEU A 255 -25.80 1.81 22.00
CA LEU A 255 -25.20 1.29 23.23
C LEU A 255 -24.33 2.35 23.89
N SER A 256 -24.58 2.67 25.16
CA SER A 256 -23.64 3.48 25.96
C SER A 256 -22.33 2.72 26.23
N SER A 257 -21.24 3.47 26.43
CA SER A 257 -19.97 2.89 26.84
C SER A 257 -20.05 2.43 28.29
N LYS A 258 -19.76 1.15 28.56
CA LYS A 258 -19.85 0.59 29.93
C LYS A 258 -18.56 0.77 30.72
N ASP A 259 -17.43 0.80 30.03
CA ASP A 259 -16.11 0.88 30.63
C ASP A 259 -15.15 1.69 29.74
N LYS A 260 -13.89 1.80 30.18
CA LYS A 260 -12.82 2.50 29.46
C LYS A 260 -12.52 1.85 28.10
N PHE A 261 -12.71 0.55 27.96
CA PHE A 261 -12.46 -0.16 26.70
C PHE A 261 -13.54 0.15 25.66
N ASP A 262 -14.81 0.16 26.06
CA ASP A 262 -15.93 0.57 25.20
C ASP A 262 -15.77 2.03 24.77
N LYS A 263 -15.33 2.91 25.67
CA LYS A 263 -14.99 4.30 25.33
C LYS A 263 -13.88 4.35 24.27
N ALA A 264 -12.82 3.56 24.43
CA ALA A 264 -11.74 3.48 23.44
C ALA A 264 -12.22 2.98 22.08
N LEU A 265 -13.02 1.92 22.03
CA LEU A 265 -13.60 1.40 20.79
C LEU A 265 -14.44 2.45 20.04
N LYS A 266 -15.25 3.25 20.76
CA LYS A 266 -15.98 4.36 20.16
C LYS A 266 -15.07 5.48 19.66
N PHE A 267 -14.06 5.87 20.45
CA PHE A 267 -13.07 6.86 20.04
C PHE A 267 -12.29 6.43 18.80
N ILE A 268 -11.92 5.16 18.71
CA ILE A 268 -11.28 4.58 17.52
C ILE A 268 -12.21 4.69 16.32
N CYS A 269 -13.46 4.23 16.44
CA CYS A 269 -14.40 4.25 15.33
C CYS A 269 -14.68 5.67 14.83
N TYR A 270 -15.12 6.56 15.72
CA TYR A 270 -15.44 7.94 15.35
C TYR A 270 -14.19 8.72 14.96
N GLY A 271 -13.07 8.52 15.66
CA GLY A 271 -11.81 9.18 15.36
C GLY A 271 -11.31 8.87 13.96
N ILE A 272 -11.30 7.59 13.56
CA ILE A 272 -10.91 7.19 12.21
C ILE A 272 -11.87 7.77 11.17
N ILE A 273 -13.18 7.70 11.43
CA ILE A 273 -14.19 8.24 10.50
C ILE A 273 -14.04 9.76 10.34
N ILE A 274 -13.84 10.49 11.43
CA ILE A 274 -13.67 11.95 11.42
C ILE A 274 -12.34 12.33 10.76
N PHE A 275 -11.26 11.61 11.07
CA PHE A 275 -9.94 11.87 10.50
C PHE A 275 -9.96 11.77 8.98
N PHE A 276 -10.50 10.69 8.42
CA PHE A 276 -10.57 10.53 6.97
C PHE A 276 -11.65 11.38 6.31
N PHE A 277 -12.70 11.78 7.03
CA PHE A 277 -13.63 12.82 6.58
C PHE A 277 -12.90 14.16 6.41
N ILE A 278 -12.08 14.57 7.39
CA ILE A 278 -11.26 15.79 7.26
C ILE A 278 -10.26 15.63 6.12
N SER A 279 -9.61 14.46 6.00
CA SER A 279 -8.68 14.19 4.89
C SER A 279 -9.35 14.24 3.51
N SER A 280 -10.66 13.98 3.39
CA SER A 280 -11.35 14.00 2.10
C SER A 280 -11.47 15.40 1.49
N PHE A 281 -11.34 16.45 2.32
CA PHE A 281 -11.25 17.84 1.87
C PHE A 281 -9.92 18.18 1.19
N ASN A 282 -8.92 17.30 1.29
CA ASN A 282 -7.63 17.50 0.65
C ASN A 282 -7.42 16.54 -0.54
N ARG A 283 -7.91 15.30 -0.44
CA ARG A 283 -7.69 14.27 -1.46
C ARG A 283 -8.79 13.21 -1.45
N GLY A 284 -8.92 12.48 -2.57
CA GLY A 284 -9.74 11.28 -2.62
C GLY A 284 -9.32 10.28 -1.54
N THR A 285 -10.30 9.74 -0.83
CA THR A 285 -10.11 8.66 0.15
C THR A 285 -10.46 7.31 -0.48
N GLN A 286 -9.99 6.22 0.10
CA GLN A 286 -10.36 4.87 -0.34
C GLN A 286 -11.05 4.11 0.79
N ALA A 287 -11.96 3.20 0.47
CA ALA A 287 -12.76 2.46 1.46
C ALA A 287 -11.91 1.68 2.47
N GLN A 288 -10.80 1.11 2.05
CA GLN A 288 -9.88 0.38 2.92
C GLN A 288 -9.22 1.25 3.99
N TRP A 289 -9.17 2.58 3.83
CA TRP A 289 -8.54 3.46 4.83
C TRP A 289 -9.30 3.46 6.17
N VAL A 290 -10.61 3.22 6.14
CA VAL A 290 -11.47 3.16 7.33
C VAL A 290 -11.65 1.73 7.87
N VAL A 291 -10.92 0.74 7.36
CA VAL A 291 -11.09 -0.69 7.71
C VAL A 291 -11.01 -0.98 9.21
N LEU A 292 -10.15 -0.27 9.94
CA LEU A 292 -10.00 -0.46 11.38
C LEU A 292 -11.25 -0.03 12.18
N ALA A 293 -12.13 0.80 11.62
CA ALA A 293 -13.41 1.15 12.22
C ALA A 293 -14.41 -0.02 12.22
N VAL A 294 -14.19 -1.04 11.39
CA VAL A 294 -15.07 -2.23 11.34
C VAL A 294 -14.98 -3.06 12.62
N ILE A 295 -13.82 -3.10 13.28
CA ILE A 295 -13.62 -3.87 14.52
C ILE A 295 -14.62 -3.44 15.62
N PRO A 296 -14.66 -2.16 16.06
CA PRO A 296 -15.63 -1.72 17.06
C PRO A 296 -17.07 -1.88 16.56
N LEU A 297 -17.35 -1.61 15.28
CA LEU A 297 -18.69 -1.79 14.71
C LEU A 297 -19.20 -3.23 14.85
N ILE A 298 -18.37 -4.24 14.59
CA ILE A 298 -18.72 -5.66 14.77
C ILE A 298 -19.03 -5.96 16.24
N ILE A 299 -18.15 -5.52 17.15
CA ILE A 299 -18.29 -5.78 18.59
C ILE A 299 -19.60 -5.19 19.13
N PHE A 300 -19.91 -3.94 18.79
CA PHE A 300 -21.12 -3.27 19.25
C PHE A 300 -22.40 -3.88 18.62
N ALA A 301 -22.39 -4.20 17.33
CA ALA A 301 -23.52 -4.84 16.65
C ALA A 301 -23.93 -6.17 17.30
N LEU A 302 -22.96 -7.03 17.59
CA LEU A 302 -23.22 -8.32 18.24
C LEU A 302 -23.72 -8.18 19.67
N ARG A 303 -23.10 -7.29 20.46
CA ARG A 303 -23.56 -7.02 21.83
C ARG A 303 -24.99 -6.48 21.85
N TYR A 304 -25.36 -5.60 20.93
CA TYR A 304 -26.72 -5.08 20.81
C TYR A 304 -27.71 -6.19 20.41
N ALA A 305 -27.34 -7.06 19.47
CA ALA A 305 -28.14 -8.21 19.05
C ALA A 305 -28.38 -9.25 20.17
N TYR A 306 -27.46 -9.38 21.14
CA TYR A 306 -27.66 -10.27 22.29
C TYR A 306 -28.72 -9.76 23.27
N ILE A 307 -29.06 -8.46 23.20
CA ILE A 307 -30.06 -7.82 24.04
C ILE A 307 -31.39 -7.71 23.28
N HIS A 308 -31.37 -7.26 22.02
CA HIS A 308 -32.57 -6.90 21.28
C HIS A 308 -32.96 -7.95 20.23
N ALA A 309 -34.07 -8.66 20.48
CA ALA A 309 -34.52 -9.76 19.63
C ALA A 309 -34.90 -9.34 18.20
N LYS A 310 -35.55 -8.18 18.01
CA LYS A 310 -35.91 -7.67 16.67
C LYS A 310 -34.66 -7.35 15.85
N TYR A 311 -33.73 -6.60 16.43
CA TYR A 311 -32.45 -6.28 15.79
C TYR A 311 -31.67 -7.56 15.44
N ARG A 312 -31.63 -8.54 16.34
CA ARG A 312 -30.98 -9.84 16.08
C ARG A 312 -31.56 -10.57 14.87
N LYS A 313 -32.89 -10.57 14.69
CA LYS A 313 -33.53 -11.20 13.52
C LYS A 313 -33.10 -10.51 12.22
N TRP A 314 -33.09 -9.18 12.21
CA TRP A 314 -32.62 -8.39 11.06
C TRP A 314 -31.14 -8.62 10.77
N LEU A 315 -30.29 -8.56 11.80
CA LEU A 315 -28.86 -8.81 11.65
C LEU A 315 -28.61 -10.20 11.07
N MET A 316 -29.28 -11.24 11.60
CA MET A 316 -29.18 -12.60 11.06
C MET A 316 -29.61 -12.67 9.59
N GLY A 317 -30.79 -12.14 9.25
CA GLY A 317 -31.32 -12.20 7.88
C GLY A 317 -30.41 -11.52 6.86
N ILE A 318 -29.97 -10.28 7.15
CA ILE A 318 -29.05 -9.55 6.28
C ILE A 318 -27.69 -10.24 6.20
N SER A 319 -27.20 -10.79 7.32
CA SER A 319 -25.91 -11.50 7.35
C SER A 319 -25.93 -12.74 6.48
N LEU A 320 -26.98 -13.56 6.56
CA LEU A 320 -27.14 -14.76 5.73
C LEU A 320 -27.26 -14.40 4.26
N PHE A 321 -28.07 -13.40 3.92
CA PHE A 321 -28.17 -12.90 2.54
C PHE A 321 -26.81 -12.43 2.01
N SER A 322 -26.10 -11.61 2.78
CA SER A 322 -24.77 -11.10 2.42
C SER A 322 -23.75 -12.22 2.27
N ALA A 323 -23.77 -13.22 3.17
CA ALA A 323 -22.87 -14.37 3.08
C ALA A 323 -23.11 -15.18 1.80
N VAL A 324 -24.37 -15.36 1.37
CA VAL A 324 -24.69 -16.00 0.09
C VAL A 324 -24.17 -15.19 -1.09
N VAL A 325 -24.38 -13.86 -1.08
CA VAL A 325 -23.84 -12.97 -2.13
C VAL A 325 -22.32 -13.02 -2.17
N ILE A 326 -21.64 -12.98 -1.03
CA ILE A 326 -20.17 -13.06 -0.94
C ILE A 326 -19.68 -14.42 -1.44
N LEU A 327 -20.34 -15.53 -1.09
CA LEU A 327 -19.98 -16.85 -1.61
C LEU A 327 -20.13 -16.92 -3.12
N PHE A 328 -21.20 -16.35 -3.69
CA PHE A 328 -21.35 -16.23 -5.13
C PHE A 328 -20.23 -15.39 -5.75
N LEU A 329 -19.92 -14.21 -5.20
CA LEU A 329 -18.83 -13.37 -5.70
C LEU A 329 -17.49 -14.09 -5.63
N ARG A 330 -17.19 -14.81 -4.54
CA ARG A 330 -15.98 -15.62 -4.40
C ARG A 330 -15.85 -16.70 -5.48
N PHE A 331 -16.96 -17.38 -5.78
CA PHE A 331 -17.01 -18.34 -6.87
C PHE A 331 -16.79 -17.65 -8.23
N ALA A 332 -17.38 -16.46 -8.41
CA ALA A 332 -17.22 -15.66 -9.62
C ALA A 332 -15.78 -15.12 -9.82
N LEU A 333 -15.01 -14.93 -8.74
CA LEU A 333 -13.57 -14.60 -8.81
C LEU A 333 -12.70 -15.75 -9.31
N ILE A 334 -13.20 -17.00 -9.33
CA ILE A 334 -12.49 -18.16 -9.88
C ILE A 334 -12.80 -18.30 -11.38
N PHE A 335 -14.02 -17.95 -11.79
CA PHE A 335 -14.53 -18.16 -13.14
C PHE A 335 -14.88 -16.84 -13.82
N PRO A 336 -13.99 -16.28 -14.66
CA PRO A 336 -14.21 -15.00 -15.32
C PRO A 336 -15.54 -14.90 -16.07
N SER A 337 -16.01 -16.01 -16.67
CA SER A 337 -17.22 -16.07 -17.49
C SER A 337 -18.53 -15.75 -16.75
N ILE A 338 -18.55 -15.88 -15.42
CA ILE A 338 -19.72 -15.59 -14.59
C ILE A 338 -19.50 -14.36 -13.69
N SER A 339 -18.33 -13.72 -13.76
CA SER A 339 -18.04 -12.55 -12.96
C SER A 339 -18.91 -11.37 -13.37
N PRO A 340 -19.66 -10.75 -12.43
CA PRO A 340 -20.46 -9.57 -12.74
C PRO A 340 -19.60 -8.31 -12.88
N ILE A 341 -18.31 -8.40 -12.55
CA ILE A 341 -17.36 -7.29 -12.57
C ILE A 341 -16.11 -7.68 -13.35
N GLU A 342 -15.52 -6.68 -13.97
CA GLU A 342 -14.15 -6.78 -14.45
C GLU A 342 -13.20 -6.86 -13.25
N TYR A 343 -12.34 -7.86 -13.24
CA TYR A 343 -11.44 -8.12 -12.12
C TYR A 343 -10.00 -8.20 -12.59
N GLU A 344 -9.13 -7.50 -11.87
CA GLU A 344 -7.74 -7.28 -12.29
C GLU A 344 -6.86 -8.52 -12.28
N ALA A 345 -7.30 -9.60 -11.62
CA ALA A 345 -6.58 -10.87 -11.65
C ALA A 345 -6.79 -11.62 -12.97
N PHE A 346 -7.87 -11.35 -13.71
CA PHE A 346 -8.23 -12.12 -14.90
C PHE A 346 -7.33 -11.81 -16.10
N GLY A 347 -6.85 -12.87 -16.76
CA GLY A 347 -6.07 -12.76 -17.99
C GLY A 347 -4.58 -12.53 -17.77
N ASN A 348 -4.10 -12.56 -16.51
CA ASN A 348 -2.72 -12.19 -16.20
C ASN A 348 -1.70 -13.19 -16.73
N LYS A 349 -1.99 -14.49 -16.61
CA LYS A 349 -1.11 -15.55 -17.14
C LYS A 349 -0.99 -15.45 -18.66
N GLU A 350 -2.08 -15.16 -19.35
CA GLU A 350 -2.16 -15.12 -20.81
C GLU A 350 -1.31 -13.99 -21.37
N TRP A 351 -1.49 -12.76 -20.87
CA TRP A 351 -0.73 -11.62 -21.39
C TRP A 351 0.76 -11.73 -21.03
N VAL A 352 1.10 -12.27 -19.86
CA VAL A 352 2.49 -12.51 -19.47
C VAL A 352 3.12 -13.58 -20.35
N ALA A 353 2.43 -14.69 -20.61
CA ALA A 353 2.91 -15.75 -21.49
C ALA A 353 3.09 -15.24 -22.93
N GLN A 354 2.15 -14.44 -23.44
CA GLN A 354 2.28 -13.80 -24.75
C GLN A 354 3.54 -12.93 -24.80
N LEU A 355 3.69 -12.00 -23.86
CA LEU A 355 4.86 -11.12 -23.84
C LEU A 355 6.16 -11.92 -23.72
N LYS A 356 6.21 -12.94 -22.85
CA LYS A 356 7.38 -13.81 -22.69
C LYS A 356 7.73 -14.55 -23.98
N SER A 357 6.74 -14.97 -24.76
CA SER A 357 6.96 -15.59 -26.07
C SER A 357 7.53 -14.62 -27.10
N GLU A 358 7.14 -13.35 -27.05
CA GLU A 358 7.64 -12.30 -27.96
C GLU A 358 9.07 -11.84 -27.59
N VAL A 359 9.38 -11.74 -26.29
CA VAL A 359 10.68 -11.18 -25.85
C VAL A 359 11.76 -12.24 -25.57
N GLY A 360 11.38 -13.50 -25.36
CA GLY A 360 12.29 -14.58 -24.97
C GLY A 360 12.89 -14.36 -23.58
N ASP A 361 14.19 -14.59 -23.44
CA ASP A 361 14.91 -14.47 -22.15
C ASP A 361 15.49 -13.08 -21.86
N ARG A 362 15.16 -12.11 -22.72
CA ARG A 362 15.56 -10.71 -22.51
C ARG A 362 14.97 -10.18 -21.20
N PRO A 363 15.74 -9.42 -20.41
CA PRO A 363 15.17 -8.60 -19.36
C PRO A 363 14.13 -7.63 -19.94
N VAL A 364 13.09 -7.33 -19.16
CA VAL A 364 11.99 -6.46 -19.59
C VAL A 364 11.96 -5.20 -18.75
N VAL A 365 12.04 -4.05 -19.41
CA VAL A 365 11.92 -2.74 -18.79
C VAL A 365 10.51 -2.22 -19.05
N PHE A 366 9.73 -2.04 -17.99
CA PHE A 366 8.41 -1.42 -18.08
C PHE A 366 8.53 0.07 -17.78
N HIS A 367 8.06 0.90 -18.69
CA HIS A 367 7.97 2.33 -18.49
C HIS A 367 6.77 2.68 -17.60
N ASN A 368 7.02 3.40 -16.51
CA ASN A 368 5.98 3.95 -15.61
C ASN A 368 4.99 2.91 -15.03
N SER A 369 5.35 1.63 -14.97
CA SER A 369 4.45 0.59 -14.48
C SER A 369 5.17 -0.47 -13.64
N TYR A 370 5.33 -0.17 -12.34
CA TYR A 370 5.78 -1.16 -11.36
C TYR A 370 4.79 -2.32 -11.21
N ARG A 371 3.52 -2.08 -11.51
CA ARG A 371 2.44 -3.08 -11.47
C ARG A 371 2.68 -4.15 -12.53
N ASP A 372 2.92 -3.75 -13.78
CA ASP A 372 3.18 -4.67 -14.87
C ASP A 372 4.55 -5.33 -14.74
N ALA A 373 5.57 -4.59 -14.30
CA ALA A 373 6.89 -5.17 -14.00
C ALA A 373 6.79 -6.31 -12.98
N SER A 374 6.13 -6.07 -11.86
CA SER A 374 6.00 -7.07 -10.79
C SER A 374 5.14 -8.26 -11.21
N MET A 375 4.03 -8.00 -11.93
CA MET A 375 3.16 -9.06 -12.44
C MET A 375 3.87 -9.95 -13.47
N TYR A 376 4.60 -9.34 -14.40
CA TYR A 376 5.38 -10.07 -15.39
C TYR A 376 6.49 -10.89 -14.74
N ALA A 377 7.21 -10.32 -13.76
CA ALA A 377 8.24 -11.04 -13.02
C ALA A 377 7.66 -12.24 -12.26
N PHE A 378 6.51 -12.10 -11.62
CA PHE A 378 5.85 -13.18 -10.88
C PHE A 378 5.55 -14.38 -11.77
N TYR A 379 4.86 -14.18 -12.90
CA TYR A 379 4.42 -15.28 -13.75
C TYR A 379 5.51 -15.79 -14.73
N SER A 380 6.46 -14.94 -15.14
CA SER A 380 7.49 -15.34 -16.11
C SER A 380 8.83 -15.74 -15.48
N GLY A 381 9.08 -15.37 -14.22
CA GLY A 381 10.40 -15.50 -13.58
C GLY A 381 11.50 -14.62 -14.20
N SER A 382 11.16 -13.73 -15.14
CA SER A 382 12.14 -12.93 -15.88
C SER A 382 12.68 -11.77 -15.04
N THR A 383 13.88 -11.30 -15.40
CA THR A 383 14.44 -10.07 -14.83
C THR A 383 13.65 -8.87 -15.34
N VAL A 384 13.20 -8.01 -14.42
CA VAL A 384 12.43 -6.81 -14.76
C VAL A 384 13.01 -5.56 -14.10
N PHE A 385 12.67 -4.41 -14.69
CA PHE A 385 12.88 -3.10 -14.10
C PHE A 385 11.69 -2.19 -14.45
N SER A 386 11.20 -1.41 -13.48
CA SER A 386 10.26 -0.32 -13.75
C SER A 386 11.03 0.98 -13.92
N SER A 387 11.20 1.43 -15.16
CA SER A 387 11.83 2.72 -15.46
C SER A 387 10.78 3.81 -15.33
N ASN A 388 10.86 4.61 -14.26
CA ASN A 388 9.86 5.64 -13.99
C ASN A 388 10.39 7.04 -14.32
N ASP A 389 9.56 7.82 -15.02
CA ASP A 389 9.75 9.24 -15.22
C ASP A 389 8.98 10.06 -14.17
N ILE A 390 9.14 11.38 -14.25
CA ILE A 390 8.58 12.36 -13.32
C ILE A 390 7.05 12.44 -13.35
N ILE A 391 6.41 11.90 -14.39
CA ILE A 391 4.95 11.83 -14.51
C ILE A 391 4.43 10.65 -13.69
N ALA A 392 5.22 9.59 -13.56
CA ALA A 392 4.88 8.46 -12.72
C ALA A 392 5.08 8.73 -11.23
N ARG A 393 4.45 7.86 -10.43
CA ARG A 393 4.70 7.78 -8.99
C ARG A 393 5.98 6.99 -8.75
N GLN A 394 6.89 7.58 -7.98
CA GLN A 394 8.04 6.85 -7.43
C GLN A 394 7.59 5.58 -6.68
N ASN A 395 8.38 4.53 -6.77
CA ASN A 395 8.11 3.21 -6.22
C ASN A 395 9.42 2.47 -5.86
N GLN A 396 9.32 1.19 -5.50
CA GLN A 396 10.44 0.40 -4.97
C GLN A 396 11.58 0.22 -5.98
N PHE A 397 11.27 0.11 -7.28
CA PHE A 397 12.28 -0.02 -8.33
C PHE A 397 13.19 1.21 -8.40
N ASP A 398 12.68 2.39 -8.01
CA ASP A 398 13.48 3.63 -8.00
C ASP A 398 14.49 3.69 -6.86
N ILE A 399 14.29 2.92 -5.77
CA ILE A 399 15.17 2.96 -4.58
C ILE A 399 16.01 1.69 -4.41
N ASP A 400 15.68 0.60 -5.11
CA ASP A 400 16.42 -0.66 -5.03
C ASP A 400 17.48 -0.83 -6.14
N SER A 401 18.12 -1.99 -6.17
CA SER A 401 19.19 -2.31 -7.13
C SER A 401 18.73 -2.96 -8.44
N SER A 402 17.43 -2.98 -8.73
CA SER A 402 16.87 -3.63 -9.94
C SER A 402 17.41 -3.06 -11.25
N GLU A 403 17.63 -1.74 -11.32
CA GLU A 403 18.21 -1.07 -12.48
C GLU A 403 19.55 -1.69 -12.91
N PHE A 404 20.43 -2.00 -11.95
CA PHE A 404 21.75 -2.58 -12.23
C PHE A 404 21.67 -3.95 -12.93
N LYS A 405 20.54 -4.66 -12.80
CA LYS A 405 20.35 -5.96 -13.44
C LYS A 405 20.07 -5.84 -14.93
N VAL A 406 19.63 -4.67 -15.40
CA VAL A 406 19.25 -4.40 -16.80
C VAL A 406 20.19 -3.44 -17.52
N ARG A 407 21.04 -2.69 -16.80
CA ARG A 407 22.04 -1.78 -17.40
C ARG A 407 22.99 -2.53 -18.35
N ASN A 408 23.26 -1.91 -19.49
CA ASN A 408 24.17 -2.33 -20.56
C ASN A 408 23.83 -3.71 -21.13
N LYS A 409 22.54 -4.08 -21.15
CA LYS A 409 22.04 -5.33 -21.73
C LYS A 409 21.05 -5.04 -22.86
N GLU A 410 20.87 -6.03 -23.71
CA GLU A 410 19.73 -6.07 -24.62
C GLU A 410 18.44 -6.28 -23.82
N VAL A 411 17.46 -5.38 -23.95
CA VAL A 411 16.20 -5.46 -23.20
C VAL A 411 15.00 -5.26 -24.11
N ALA A 412 13.85 -5.80 -23.70
CA ALA A 412 12.57 -5.38 -24.24
C ALA A 412 12.04 -4.19 -23.43
N TYR A 413 11.87 -3.04 -24.07
CA TYR A 413 11.34 -1.84 -23.44
C TYR A 413 9.85 -1.68 -23.76
N ILE A 414 9.00 -1.79 -22.76
CA ILE A 414 7.54 -1.84 -22.87
C ILE A 414 6.92 -0.59 -22.25
N SER A 415 5.99 0.04 -22.93
CA SER A 415 5.24 1.20 -22.47
C SER A 415 3.75 1.05 -22.75
N GLY A 416 2.93 1.43 -21.77
CA GLY A 416 1.48 1.56 -21.91
C GLY A 416 1.04 2.95 -22.42
N THR A 417 1.97 3.90 -22.56
CA THR A 417 1.67 5.29 -22.92
C THR A 417 1.82 5.50 -24.42
N MET A 418 0.75 5.98 -25.08
CA MET A 418 0.73 6.19 -26.54
C MET A 418 1.53 7.42 -26.99
N GLU A 419 1.91 8.33 -26.08
CA GLU A 419 2.65 9.56 -26.38
C GLU A 419 4.06 9.27 -26.90
N TYR A 420 4.68 8.20 -26.41
CA TYR A 420 5.97 7.75 -26.92
C TYR A 420 5.69 6.89 -28.16
N LYS A 421 5.73 7.52 -29.35
CA LYS A 421 5.69 6.84 -30.66
C LYS A 421 6.95 6.00 -30.83
N LEU A 422 6.97 4.85 -30.16
CA LEU A 422 7.96 3.82 -30.39
C LEU A 422 7.54 3.10 -31.68
N ASP A 423 8.46 2.96 -32.64
CA ASP A 423 8.31 2.04 -33.77
C ASP A 423 8.25 0.62 -33.20
N SER A 424 7.03 0.23 -32.84
CA SER A 424 6.76 -0.85 -31.91
C SER A 424 6.67 -2.18 -32.64
N VAL A 425 7.65 -3.06 -32.41
CA VAL A 425 7.63 -4.45 -32.85
C VAL A 425 6.77 -5.34 -31.95
N ILE A 426 6.64 -4.99 -30.66
CA ILE A 426 5.86 -5.74 -29.67
C ILE A 426 4.51 -5.06 -29.50
N LYS A 427 3.40 -5.79 -29.58
CA LYS A 427 2.05 -5.21 -29.39
C LYS A 427 1.18 -6.20 -28.62
N LEU A 428 0.76 -5.80 -27.43
CA LEU A 428 -0.07 -6.65 -26.58
C LEU A 428 -1.22 -5.85 -25.96
N ILE A 429 -2.27 -6.56 -25.57
CA ILE A 429 -3.40 -5.99 -24.84
C ILE A 429 -3.57 -6.80 -23.57
N ARG A 430 -3.41 -6.14 -22.43
CA ARG A 430 -3.78 -6.73 -21.15
C ARG A 430 -5.30 -6.60 -20.99
N PRO A 431 -6.03 -7.71 -20.74
CA PRO A 431 -7.49 -7.69 -20.69
C PRO A 431 -8.05 -6.67 -19.70
N PHE A 432 -7.48 -6.62 -18.49
CA PHE A 432 -7.92 -5.67 -17.48
C PHE A 432 -7.67 -4.22 -17.90
N GLY A 433 -8.77 -3.47 -18.05
CA GLY A 433 -8.83 -2.09 -18.50
C GLY A 433 -8.59 -1.91 -19.99
N ASN A 434 -8.59 -2.98 -20.79
CA ASN A 434 -8.16 -2.98 -22.20
C ASN A 434 -6.82 -2.22 -22.38
N HIS A 435 -5.85 -2.53 -21.53
CA HIS A 435 -4.62 -1.77 -21.45
C HIS A 435 -3.65 -2.18 -22.57
N TYR A 436 -3.50 -1.29 -23.55
CA TYR A 436 -2.59 -1.48 -24.68
C TYR A 436 -1.15 -1.24 -24.25
N MET A 437 -0.28 -2.21 -24.53
CA MET A 437 1.16 -2.08 -24.33
C MET A 437 1.88 -2.23 -25.67
N ARG A 438 2.93 -1.43 -25.83
CA ARG A 438 3.78 -1.36 -27.01
C ARG A 438 5.23 -1.43 -26.57
N GLY A 439 6.07 -2.05 -27.39
CA GLY A 439 7.48 -2.15 -27.07
C GLY A 439 8.39 -2.38 -28.26
N HIS A 440 9.68 -2.19 -27.98
CA HIS A 440 10.77 -2.41 -28.92
C HIS A 440 11.98 -3.01 -28.19
N ILE A 441 12.92 -3.56 -28.94
CA ILE A 441 14.17 -4.06 -28.40
C ILE A 441 15.20 -2.93 -28.39
N ILE A 442 15.89 -2.76 -27.27
CA ILE A 442 17.02 -1.85 -27.14
C ILE A 442 18.26 -2.73 -26.96
N ASP A 443 19.16 -2.74 -27.95
CA ASP A 443 20.36 -3.59 -27.99
C ASP A 443 21.29 -3.35 -26.79
N THR A 444 21.35 -2.11 -26.30
CA THR A 444 22.14 -1.74 -25.12
C THR A 444 21.41 -0.68 -24.32
N PHE A 445 20.68 -1.12 -23.29
CA PHE A 445 19.94 -0.25 -22.39
C PHE A 445 20.84 0.26 -21.26
N THR A 446 21.25 1.52 -21.32
CA THR A 446 22.03 2.20 -20.29
C THR A 446 21.13 3.24 -19.62
N SER A 447 20.76 2.95 -18.37
CA SER A 447 20.00 3.86 -17.53
C SER A 447 20.93 4.61 -16.56
N TYR A 448 20.53 5.82 -16.20
CA TYR A 448 21.20 6.76 -15.31
C TYR A 448 20.25 7.25 -14.20
N ARG A 449 19.26 6.43 -13.82
CA ARG A 449 18.21 6.82 -12.87
C ARG A 449 18.72 6.92 -11.43
N LYS A 450 19.86 6.30 -11.10
CA LYS A 450 20.54 6.46 -9.80
C LYS A 450 21.42 7.69 -9.70
N MET A 451 21.79 8.35 -10.80
CA MET A 451 22.59 9.58 -10.68
C MET A 451 21.84 10.61 -9.83
N GLU A 452 22.56 11.35 -9.00
CA GLU A 452 21.97 12.38 -8.15
C GLU A 452 22.35 13.76 -8.69
N LEU A 453 21.37 14.66 -8.75
CA LEU A 453 21.57 16.03 -9.22
C LEU A 453 21.23 17.01 -8.11
N ASP A 454 22.26 17.54 -7.45
CA ASP A 454 22.11 18.51 -6.37
C ASP A 454 22.19 19.93 -6.95
N ILE A 455 21.07 20.65 -6.95
CA ILE A 455 20.97 21.99 -7.54
C ILE A 455 21.21 23.03 -6.46
N ASP A 456 21.97 24.07 -6.78
CA ASP A 456 22.21 25.20 -5.87
C ASP A 456 20.91 25.99 -5.62
N LYS A 457 20.23 25.65 -4.52
CA LYS A 457 18.89 26.18 -4.15
C LYS A 457 18.93 27.68 -3.88
N ASP A 458 20.08 28.23 -3.48
CA ASP A 458 20.22 29.66 -3.18
C ASP A 458 20.01 30.53 -4.43
N GLN A 459 20.09 29.94 -5.62
CA GLN A 459 19.86 30.61 -6.91
C GLN A 459 18.37 30.67 -7.31
N PHE A 460 17.47 29.99 -6.57
CA PHE A 460 16.05 29.83 -6.90
C PHE A 460 15.11 30.61 -5.97
N GLN A 461 15.56 31.76 -5.45
CA GLN A 461 14.80 32.53 -4.45
C GLN A 461 13.46 33.04 -4.97
N THR A 462 13.45 33.95 -5.95
CA THR A 462 12.21 34.63 -6.40
C THR A 462 11.67 34.11 -7.74
N GLU A 463 12.53 33.50 -8.56
CA GLU A 463 12.15 32.97 -9.87
C GLU A 463 13.09 31.83 -10.28
N ILE A 464 12.74 31.12 -11.36
CA ILE A 464 13.63 30.13 -11.97
C ILE A 464 14.75 30.89 -12.73
N PRO A 465 16.01 30.82 -12.29
CA PRO A 465 17.09 31.52 -12.97
C PRO A 465 17.36 30.89 -14.35
N ARG A 466 17.70 31.74 -15.33
CA ARG A 466 18.08 31.29 -16.68
C ARG A 466 19.37 30.47 -16.70
N ASN A 467 20.26 30.71 -15.74
CA ASN A 467 21.49 29.96 -15.57
C ASN A 467 21.61 29.54 -14.12
N PHE A 468 21.95 28.29 -13.87
CA PHE A 468 22.14 27.79 -12.51
C PHE A 468 23.20 26.71 -12.45
N THR A 469 23.74 26.50 -11.25
CA THR A 469 24.72 25.45 -10.99
C THR A 469 24.09 24.24 -10.34
N ALA A 470 24.59 23.06 -10.70
CA ALA A 470 24.27 21.81 -10.02
C ALA A 470 25.51 20.92 -9.91
N GLU A 471 25.54 20.07 -8.91
CA GLU A 471 26.53 19.01 -8.75
C GLU A 471 25.90 17.67 -9.14
N LEU A 472 26.48 16.99 -10.13
CA LEU A 472 26.06 15.66 -10.56
C LEU A 472 26.95 14.60 -9.92
N SER A 473 26.35 13.62 -9.26
CA SER A 473 27.05 12.46 -8.66
C SER A 473 26.92 11.22 -9.54
N ASN A 474 28.02 10.46 -9.68
CA ASN A 474 28.02 9.16 -10.34
C ASN A 474 28.13 8.03 -9.31
N PRO A 475 27.02 7.36 -8.95
CA PRO A 475 27.04 6.24 -8.00
C PRO A 475 27.45 4.91 -8.66
N TYR A 476 27.65 4.88 -9.98
CA TYR A 476 27.96 3.66 -10.71
C TYR A 476 29.47 3.35 -10.65
N SER A 477 29.84 2.09 -10.91
CA SER A 477 31.24 1.65 -10.94
C SER A 477 31.95 2.04 -12.23
N ASP A 478 31.20 2.29 -13.30
CA ASP A 478 31.68 2.72 -14.61
C ASP A 478 31.81 4.25 -14.72
N SER A 479 32.72 4.69 -15.59
CA SER A 479 32.85 6.09 -15.92
C SER A 479 31.80 6.50 -16.97
N ILE A 480 31.15 7.64 -16.75
CA ILE A 480 30.05 8.11 -17.58
C ILE A 480 30.49 9.34 -18.38
N ASN A 481 30.22 9.32 -19.69
CA ASN A 481 30.44 10.48 -20.56
C ASN A 481 29.30 11.49 -20.36
N VAL A 482 29.52 12.47 -19.48
CA VAL A 482 28.51 13.48 -19.11
C VAL A 482 28.12 14.34 -20.32
N SER A 483 29.04 14.55 -21.26
CA SER A 483 28.75 15.33 -22.48
C SER A 483 27.70 14.70 -23.42
N LYS A 484 27.39 13.41 -23.24
CA LYS A 484 26.33 12.71 -23.98
C LYS A 484 24.98 12.69 -23.27
N LEU A 485 24.94 13.07 -21.99
CA LEU A 485 23.69 13.11 -21.22
C LEU A 485 22.84 14.30 -21.67
N LYS A 486 21.54 14.11 -21.68
CA LYS A 486 20.55 15.17 -21.93
C LYS A 486 19.81 15.45 -20.64
N PHE A 487 19.58 16.72 -20.35
CA PHE A 487 18.90 17.14 -19.14
C PHE A 487 17.62 17.91 -19.50
N GLU A 488 16.59 17.76 -18.67
CA GLU A 488 15.38 18.58 -18.74
C GLU A 488 15.10 19.22 -17.38
N GLY A 489 14.59 20.45 -17.43
CA GLY A 489 14.01 21.17 -16.31
C GLY A 489 12.49 20.98 -16.31
N VAL A 490 11.93 20.87 -15.12
CA VAL A 490 10.51 20.60 -14.86
C VAL A 490 9.97 21.69 -13.95
N SER A 491 9.13 22.55 -14.51
CA SER A 491 8.39 23.58 -13.80
C SER A 491 7.08 23.01 -13.25
N MET A 492 6.79 23.27 -11.98
CA MET A 492 5.63 22.75 -11.25
C MET A 492 4.92 23.83 -10.46
N ASN A 493 3.63 23.63 -10.20
CA ASN A 493 2.87 24.49 -9.29
C ASN A 493 3.08 24.08 -7.81
N SER A 494 2.47 24.85 -6.90
CA SER A 494 2.47 24.57 -5.44
C SER A 494 1.97 23.18 -5.05
N HIS A 495 1.20 22.50 -5.91
CA HIS A 495 0.66 21.16 -5.70
C HIS A 495 1.50 20.04 -6.35
N LYS A 496 2.69 20.37 -6.87
CA LYS A 496 3.59 19.47 -7.62
C LYS A 496 3.01 18.97 -8.95
N ALA A 497 1.98 19.62 -9.47
CA ALA A 497 1.52 19.33 -10.81
C ALA A 497 2.48 19.97 -11.82
N ILE A 498 2.91 19.20 -12.81
CA ILE A 498 3.81 19.65 -13.88
C ILE A 498 3.09 20.69 -14.72
N ILE A 499 3.72 21.85 -14.89
CA ILE A 499 3.27 22.93 -15.77
C ILE A 499 3.96 22.80 -17.13
N LYS A 500 5.29 22.63 -17.12
CA LYS A 500 6.10 22.58 -18.34
C LYS A 500 7.40 21.80 -18.11
N ILE A 501 7.81 21.05 -19.13
CA ILE A 501 9.10 20.37 -19.21
C ILE A 501 9.87 20.97 -20.38
N TYR A 502 11.17 21.25 -20.21
CA TYR A 502 12.00 21.88 -21.23
C TYR A 502 13.46 21.42 -21.15
N PRO A 503 14.19 21.41 -22.27
CA PRO A 503 15.59 20.99 -22.28
C PRO A 503 16.48 21.99 -21.54
N LEU A 504 17.52 21.46 -20.89
CA LEU A 504 18.62 22.23 -20.30
C LEU A 504 19.87 22.04 -21.16
N THR A 505 20.57 23.13 -21.44
CA THR A 505 21.87 23.09 -22.10
C THR A 505 22.97 23.27 -21.07
N MET A 506 24.16 22.80 -21.39
CA MET A 506 25.33 22.90 -20.53
C MET A 506 26.56 23.18 -21.38
N ASP A 507 27.45 24.03 -20.89
CA ASP A 507 28.72 24.32 -21.53
C ASP A 507 29.79 23.37 -20.97
N LEU A 508 29.98 22.24 -21.64
CA LEU A 508 30.98 21.23 -21.28
C LEU A 508 31.84 20.86 -22.48
N ALA A 509 33.12 20.63 -22.22
CA ALA A 509 34.03 20.07 -23.21
C ALA A 509 33.52 18.70 -23.70
N LYS A 510 33.71 18.42 -25.00
CA LYS A 510 33.44 17.09 -25.56
C LYS A 510 34.22 16.04 -24.78
N ASP A 511 33.60 14.88 -24.60
CA ASP A 511 34.20 13.74 -23.93
C ASP A 511 34.62 14.04 -22.49
N THR A 512 33.85 14.87 -21.79
CA THR A 512 33.96 15.01 -20.34
C THR A 512 33.39 13.78 -19.66
N TYR A 513 34.20 13.12 -18.83
CA TYR A 513 33.83 11.94 -18.08
C TYR A 513 33.75 12.22 -16.58
N ILE A 514 32.83 11.55 -15.89
CA ILE A 514 32.79 11.45 -14.44
C ILE A 514 33.17 10.02 -14.04
N GLY A 515 34.15 9.87 -13.16
CA GLY A 515 34.55 8.56 -12.63
C GLY A 515 33.56 8.01 -11.63
N SER A 516 33.77 6.77 -11.19
CA SER A 516 32.94 6.14 -10.15
C SER A 516 33.04 6.89 -8.82
N ASN A 517 31.90 7.11 -8.15
CA ASN A 517 31.76 7.84 -6.89
C ASN A 517 32.37 9.25 -6.91
N GLN A 518 32.50 9.84 -8.11
CA GLN A 518 32.94 11.22 -8.28
C GLN A 518 31.74 12.14 -8.45
N ARG A 519 32.02 13.43 -8.28
CA ARG A 519 31.08 14.52 -8.51
C ARG A 519 31.65 15.50 -9.52
N ILE A 520 30.79 16.12 -10.31
CA ILE A 520 31.16 17.19 -11.25
C ILE A 520 30.18 18.35 -11.12
N LYS A 521 30.72 19.57 -11.11
CA LYS A 521 29.91 20.78 -11.16
C LYS A 521 29.50 21.07 -12.61
N LEU A 522 28.22 21.26 -12.82
CA LEU A 522 27.59 21.60 -14.09
C LEU A 522 27.01 23.00 -14.02
N ASN A 523 27.18 23.76 -15.11
CA ASN A 523 26.50 25.03 -15.33
C ASN A 523 25.39 24.80 -16.35
N PHE A 524 24.13 24.83 -15.91
CA PHE A 524 22.98 24.71 -16.78
C PHE A 524 22.52 26.07 -17.27
N LYS A 525 22.10 26.10 -18.54
CA LYS A 525 21.38 27.22 -19.15
C LYS A 525 20.04 26.74 -19.68
N ILE A 526 18.98 27.49 -19.36
CA ILE A 526 17.66 27.32 -19.96
C ILE A 526 17.66 28.08 -21.30
N PRO A 527 17.36 27.45 -22.44
CA PRO A 527 17.37 28.11 -23.74
C PRO A 527 16.49 29.36 -23.77
N ASP A 528 16.97 30.43 -24.41
CA ASP A 528 16.28 31.73 -24.46
C ASP A 528 14.92 31.64 -25.20
N THR A 529 14.74 30.60 -26.02
CA THR A 529 13.48 30.28 -26.71
C THR A 529 12.40 29.70 -25.80
N VAL A 530 12.76 29.26 -24.59
CA VAL A 530 11.79 28.73 -23.62
C VAL A 530 11.18 29.88 -22.85
N GLU A 531 9.88 30.10 -23.02
CA GLU A 531 9.09 30.94 -22.14
C GLU A 531 8.90 30.22 -20.79
N LEU A 532 9.39 30.82 -19.70
CA LEU A 532 9.32 30.26 -18.36
C LEU A 532 7.95 30.55 -17.75
N PRO A 533 7.18 29.52 -17.35
CA PRO A 533 5.90 29.74 -16.70
C PRO A 533 6.10 30.19 -15.25
N GLU A 534 5.13 30.94 -14.73
CA GLU A 534 5.00 31.17 -13.28
C GLU A 534 4.89 29.82 -12.57
N SER A 535 5.85 29.53 -11.69
CA SER A 535 6.06 28.22 -11.08
C SER A 535 6.43 28.41 -9.63
N SER A 536 5.83 27.63 -8.73
CA SER A 536 6.23 27.61 -7.32
C SER A 536 7.32 26.58 -7.03
N LYS A 537 7.56 25.64 -7.97
CA LYS A 537 8.53 24.55 -7.78
C LYS A 537 9.29 24.23 -9.06
N PHE A 538 10.53 23.80 -8.90
CA PHE A 538 11.40 23.37 -9.99
C PHE A 538 12.11 22.05 -9.66
N ARG A 539 12.46 21.28 -10.68
CA ARG A 539 13.33 20.11 -10.60
C ARG A 539 14.08 19.97 -11.93
N ALA A 540 15.28 19.41 -11.91
CA ALA A 540 15.93 18.94 -13.13
C ALA A 540 16.30 17.46 -13.03
N GLY A 541 16.52 16.83 -14.18
CA GLY A 541 17.01 15.46 -14.24
C GLY A 541 17.40 15.05 -15.66
N ILE A 542 17.76 13.77 -15.80
CA ILE A 542 18.34 13.22 -17.03
C ILE A 542 17.24 12.62 -17.91
N LEU A 543 17.15 13.07 -19.16
CA LEU A 543 16.32 12.46 -20.19
C LEU A 543 17.04 11.25 -20.79
N GLU A 544 16.33 10.13 -20.84
CA GLU A 544 16.82 8.85 -21.35
C GLU A 544 15.85 8.34 -22.41
N TYR A 545 16.33 7.86 -23.57
CA TYR A 545 15.48 7.21 -24.59
C TYR A 545 14.22 7.98 -25.03
N GLY A 546 14.25 9.31 -24.94
CA GLY A 546 13.10 10.16 -25.29
C GLY A 546 11.96 10.12 -24.28
N VAL A 547 12.17 9.52 -23.10
CA VAL A 547 11.27 9.62 -21.95
C VAL A 547 11.77 10.68 -20.96
N HIS A 548 10.84 11.32 -20.28
CA HIS A 548 11.16 12.40 -19.35
C HIS A 548 12.07 11.95 -18.19
N PRO A 549 12.73 12.91 -17.51
CA PRO A 549 13.56 12.65 -16.35
C PRO A 549 12.89 11.85 -15.26
N GLY A 550 13.69 11.17 -14.45
CA GLY A 550 13.24 10.42 -13.29
C GLY A 550 13.25 11.29 -12.04
N PHE A 551 13.76 10.73 -10.96
CA PHE A 551 13.79 11.37 -9.64
C PHE A 551 15.19 11.82 -9.22
N GLN A 552 16.12 12.03 -10.17
CA GLN A 552 17.54 12.31 -9.89
C GLN A 552 17.79 13.61 -9.11
N GLY A 553 17.08 14.70 -9.45
CA GLY A 553 17.19 15.97 -8.72
C GLY A 553 16.15 16.08 -7.62
N GLU A 554 16.39 16.90 -6.59
CA GLU A 554 15.35 17.23 -5.61
C GLU A 554 14.30 18.20 -6.19
N ILE A 555 13.16 18.35 -5.50
CA ILE A 555 12.21 19.43 -5.81
C ILE A 555 12.66 20.66 -5.03
N ILE A 556 12.90 21.75 -5.75
CA ILE A 556 13.22 23.07 -5.23
C ILE A 556 11.92 23.86 -5.11
N GLU A 557 11.69 24.50 -3.96
CA GLU A 557 10.62 25.49 -3.79
C GLU A 557 11.16 26.85 -4.24
N ILE A 558 10.33 27.61 -4.96
CA ILE A 558 10.59 28.99 -5.35
C ILE A 558 9.77 29.84 -4.39
N GLU A 559 10.42 30.76 -3.67
CA GLU A 559 9.72 31.61 -2.71
C GLU A 559 8.85 32.63 -3.47
N ASP A 560 7.58 32.71 -3.08
CA ASP A 560 6.60 33.68 -3.62
C ASP A 560 6.91 35.12 -3.15
#